data_AF-A0A2X1A428-F1
#
_entry.id   AF-A0A2X1A428-F1
#
_cell.length_a   1.000
_cell.length_b   1.000
_cell.length_c   1.000
_cell.angle_alpha   90.00
_cell.angle_beta   90.00
_cell.angle_gamma   90.00
#
_symmetry.space_group_name_H-M   'P 1'
#
loop_
_entity.id
_entity.type
_entity.pdbx_description
1 polymer ?
#
loop_
_entity_poly.entity_id
_entity_poly.type
_entity_poly.pdbx_seq_one_letter_code
_entity_poly.pdbx_strand_id
1 'polypeptide(L)'
;MNIVTKLELEIAAKKACIEDLRAAIKFHEQQGTYHLAAECAWRIKQAQHTIRRLEVQLQDNRSFGGLINDLTKRGISLKAVKKLENQSLRMATGFSIK
;
A
#
# COMPACT_ATOMS: atom_id res chain seq x y z
N MET A 1 10.80 -0.15 -13.04
CA MET A 1 9.56 -0.83 -12.57
C MET A 1 8.60 0.22 -12.04
N ASN A 2 7.33 0.19 -12.41
CA ASN A 2 6.32 1.18 -11.97
C ASN A 2 5.97 0.95 -10.49
N ILE A 3 5.63 2.02 -9.75
CA ILE A 3 5.21 1.99 -8.34
C ILE A 3 4.01 1.03 -8.13
N VAL A 4 3.07 1.02 -9.08
CA VAL A 4 1.89 0.12 -9.05
C VAL A 4 2.31 -1.34 -9.09
N THR A 5 3.16 -1.72 -10.05
CA THR A 5 3.69 -3.09 -10.19
C THR A 5 4.51 -3.51 -8.97
N LYS A 6 5.23 -2.56 -8.35
CA LYS A 6 5.97 -2.82 -7.12
C LYS A 6 5.05 -3.15 -5.94
N LEU A 7 4.01 -2.34 -5.74
CA LEU A 7 3.03 -2.56 -4.68
C LEU A 7 2.28 -3.89 -4.89
N GLU A 8 1.91 -4.22 -6.13
CA GLU A 8 1.26 -5.50 -6.47
C GLU A 8 2.15 -6.70 -6.14
N LEU A 9 3.44 -6.64 -6.48
CA LEU A 9 4.40 -7.70 -6.17
C LEU A 9 4.63 -7.83 -4.66
N GLU A 10 4.73 -6.73 -3.92
CA GLU A 10 4.87 -6.77 -2.47
C GLU A 10 3.62 -7.37 -1.79
N ILE A 11 2.42 -7.03 -2.25
CA ILE A 11 1.17 -7.64 -1.78
C ILE A 11 1.16 -9.14 -2.07
N ALA A 12 1.52 -9.54 -3.30
CA ALA A 12 1.56 -10.94 -3.71
C ALA A 12 2.56 -11.75 -2.86
N ALA A 13 3.76 -11.22 -2.64
CA ALA A 13 4.78 -11.85 -1.80
C ALA A 13 4.28 -12.05 -0.36
N LYS A 14 3.57 -11.07 0.22
CA LYS A 14 2.99 -11.21 1.56
C LYS A 14 1.84 -12.22 1.61
N LYS A 15 1.02 -12.30 0.57
CA LYS A 15 -0.04 -13.32 0.46
C LYS A 15 0.56 -14.72 0.40
N ALA A 16 1.61 -14.94 -0.40
CA ALA A 16 2.32 -16.22 -0.44
C ALA A 16 2.88 -16.61 0.94
N CYS A 17 3.54 -15.67 1.63
CA CYS A 17 4.06 -15.89 2.98
C CYS A 17 2.96 -16.27 3.99
N ILE A 18 1.75 -15.71 3.87
CA ILE A 18 0.61 -16.09 4.72
C ILE A 18 0.20 -17.56 4.48
N GLU A 19 0.19 -18.02 3.24
CA GLU A 19 -0.13 -19.42 2.94
C GLU A 19 0.93 -20.37 3.51
N ASP A 20 2.21 -20.02 3.41
CA ASP A 20 3.29 -20.79 4.03
C ASP A 20 3.13 -20.86 5.56
N LEU A 21 2.81 -19.73 6.21
CA LEU A 21 2.56 -19.68 7.65
C LEU A 21 1.32 -20.49 8.05
N ARG A 22 0.28 -20.55 7.22
CA ARG A 22 -0.90 -21.41 7.46
C ARG A 22 -0.54 -22.88 7.40
N ALA A 23 0.31 -23.29 6.47
CA ALA A 23 0.84 -24.66 6.43
C ALA A 23 1.70 -24.96 7.68
N ALA A 24 2.55 -24.02 8.09
CA ALA A 24 3.38 -24.14 9.28
C ALA A 24 2.53 -24.28 10.57
N ILE A 25 1.42 -23.55 10.69
CA ILE A 25 0.49 -23.70 11.84
C ILE A 25 0.00 -25.15 11.93
N LYS A 26 -0.51 -25.72 10.83
CA LYS A 26 -1.01 -27.10 10.82
C LYS A 26 0.08 -28.09 11.21
N PHE A 27 1.30 -27.89 10.70
CA PHE A 27 2.45 -28.70 11.08
C PHE A 27 2.76 -28.61 12.58
N HIS A 28 2.81 -27.39 13.13
CA HIS A 28 3.11 -27.17 14.54
C HIS A 28 2.03 -27.69 15.48
N GLU A 29 0.76 -27.61 15.09
CA GLU A 29 -0.38 -28.19 15.82
C GLU A 29 -0.27 -29.72 15.87
N GLN A 30 0.06 -30.38 14.75
CA GLN A 30 0.27 -31.83 14.70
C GLN A 30 1.42 -32.30 15.59
N GLN A 31 2.48 -31.49 15.71
CA GLN A 31 3.64 -31.78 16.56
C GLN A 31 3.42 -31.40 18.04
N GLY A 32 2.25 -30.86 18.40
CA GLY A 32 1.96 -30.37 19.76
C GLY A 32 2.75 -29.11 20.15
N THR A 33 3.42 -28.47 19.19
CA THR A 33 4.23 -27.25 19.38
C THR A 33 3.38 -25.97 19.27
N TYR A 34 2.37 -25.85 20.12
CA TYR A 34 1.34 -24.79 20.02
C TYR A 34 1.89 -23.35 20.12
N HIS A 35 3.01 -23.13 20.81
CA HIS A 35 3.63 -21.81 20.90
C HIS A 35 4.13 -21.31 19.54
N LEU A 36 4.68 -22.21 18.70
CA LEU A 36 5.12 -21.88 17.34
C LEU A 36 3.93 -21.65 16.41
N ALA A 37 2.84 -22.40 16.58
CA ALA A 37 1.59 -22.14 15.88
C ALA A 37 1.03 -20.74 16.22
N ALA A 38 1.06 -20.35 17.50
CA ALA A 38 0.64 -19.03 17.95
C ALA A 38 1.53 -17.91 17.39
N GLU A 39 2.85 -18.12 17.33
CA GLU A 39 3.78 -17.18 16.68
C GLU A 39 3.47 -17.02 15.19
N CYS A 40 3.22 -18.12 14.47
CA CYS A 40 2.83 -18.07 13.07
C CYS A 40 1.52 -17.30 12.87
N ALA A 41 0.52 -17.53 13.74
CA ALA A 41 -0.75 -16.81 13.69
C ALA A 41 -0.58 -15.30 13.93
N TRP A 42 0.31 -14.91 14.85
CA TRP A 42 0.66 -13.51 15.09
C TRP A 42 1.32 -12.87 13.87
N ARG A 43 2.26 -13.58 13.22
CA ARG A 43 2.91 -13.12 11.98
C ARG A 43 1.91 -12.95 10.84
N ILE A 44 0.92 -13.84 10.72
CA ILE A 44 -0.17 -13.69 9.74
C ILE A 44 -0.93 -12.37 9.97
N LYS A 45 -1.30 -12.06 11.22
CA LYS A 45 -2.00 -10.79 11.54
C LYS A 45 -1.17 -9.58 11.15
N GLN A 46 0.13 -9.59 11.41
CA GLN A 46 1.02 -8.51 10.98
C GLN A 46 1.08 -8.37 9.46
N ALA A 47 1.22 -9.49 8.74
CA ALA A 47 1.24 -9.49 7.28
C ALA A 47 -0.07 -8.96 6.68
N GLN A 48 -1.22 -9.33 7.25
CA GLN A 48 -2.54 -8.82 6.86
C GLN A 48 -2.65 -7.30 7.04
N HIS A 49 -2.16 -6.78 8.17
CA HIS A 49 -2.13 -5.33 8.40
C HIS A 49 -1.25 -4.62 7.37
N THR A 50 -0.09 -5.19 7.03
CA THR A 50 0.77 -4.61 5.98
C THR A 50 0.10 -4.66 4.61
N ILE A 51 -0.53 -5.79 4.24
CA ILE A 51 -1.27 -5.92 2.97
C ILE A 51 -2.33 -4.82 2.88
N ARG A 52 -3.13 -4.61 3.93
CA ARG A 52 -4.17 -3.58 3.94
C ARG A 52 -3.59 -2.18 3.68
N ARG A 53 -2.44 -1.85 4.27
CA ARG A 53 -1.76 -0.57 4.01
C ARG A 53 -1.28 -0.46 2.56
N LEU A 54 -0.71 -1.52 2.01
CA LEU A 54 -0.25 -1.56 0.62
C LEU A 54 -1.42 -1.46 -0.37
N GLU A 55 -2.56 -2.08 -0.06
CA GLU A 55 -3.77 -2.01 -0.89
C GLU A 55 -4.34 -0.58 -0.92
N VAL A 56 -4.34 0.14 0.20
CA VAL A 56 -4.69 1.57 0.24
C VAL A 56 -3.73 2.38 -0.62
N GLN A 57 -2.41 2.19 -0.46
CA GLN A 57 -1.41 2.87 -1.28
C GLN A 57 -1.56 2.55 -2.77
N LEU A 58 -1.88 1.31 -3.13
CA LEU A 58 -2.11 0.89 -4.50
C LEU A 58 -3.34 1.61 -5.08
N GLN A 59 -4.42 1.71 -4.31
CA GLN A 59 -5.63 2.41 -4.69
C GLN A 59 -5.36 3.90 -4.90
N ASP A 60 -4.61 4.54 -4.00
CA ASP A 60 -4.22 5.95 -4.12
C ASP A 60 -3.38 6.19 -5.38
N ASN A 61 -2.40 5.33 -5.64
CA ASN A 61 -1.54 5.45 -6.82
C ASN A 61 -2.30 5.20 -8.13
N ARG A 62 -3.26 4.27 -8.14
CA ARG A 62 -4.15 4.03 -9.30
C ARG A 62 -5.09 5.21 -9.53
N SER A 63 -5.66 5.76 -8.45
CA SER A 63 -6.61 6.88 -8.51
C SER A 63 -5.91 8.16 -8.97
N PHE A 64 -4.72 8.44 -8.44
CA PHE A 64 -3.89 9.58 -8.84
C PHE A 64 -3.40 9.45 -10.29
N GLY A 65 -3.01 8.24 -10.71
CA GLY A 65 -2.67 7.94 -12.10
C GLY A 65 -3.85 8.17 -13.06
N GLY A 66 -5.06 7.76 -12.64
CA GLY A 66 -6.30 8.03 -13.39
C GLY A 66 -6.58 9.53 -13.52
N LEU A 67 -6.42 10.27 -12.43
CA LEU A 67 -6.64 11.72 -12.37
C LEU A 67 -5.66 12.48 -13.27
N ILE A 68 -4.38 12.08 -13.27
CA ILE A 68 -3.37 12.63 -14.19
C ILE A 68 -3.72 12.34 -15.66
N ASN A 69 -4.14 11.11 -15.96
CA ASN A 69 -4.51 10.73 -17.32
C ASN A 69 -5.73 11.52 -17.82
N ASP A 70 -6.74 11.71 -16.97
CA ASP A 70 -7.93 12.50 -17.32
C ASP A 70 -7.61 13.98 -17.51
N LEU A 71 -6.77 14.56 -16.66
CA LEU A 71 -6.32 15.95 -16.81
C LEU A 71 -5.49 16.12 -18.09
N THR A 72 -4.62 15.16 -18.41
CA THR A 72 -3.82 15.17 -19.63
C THR A 72 -4.71 15.06 -20.88
N LYS A 73 -5.72 14.19 -20.87
CA LYS A 73 -6.72 14.07 -21.96
C LYS A 73 -7.51 15.36 -22.18
N ARG A 74 -7.75 16.14 -21.13
CA ARG A 74 -8.42 17.45 -21.19
C ARG A 74 -7.50 18.60 -21.59
N GLY A 75 -6.24 18.31 -21.94
CA GLY A 75 -5.24 19.32 -22.31
C GLY A 75 -4.72 20.14 -21.12
N ILE A 76 -5.02 19.71 -19.89
CA ILE A 76 -4.56 20.40 -18.67
C ILE A 76 -3.13 19.93 -18.39
N SER A 77 -2.20 20.87 -18.52
CA SER A 77 -0.77 20.62 -18.32
C SER A 77 -0.49 20.17 -16.88
N LEU A 78 0.23 19.05 -16.73
CA LEU A 78 0.77 18.53 -15.47
C LEU A 78 1.56 19.58 -14.66
N LYS A 79 2.17 20.57 -15.33
CA LYS A 79 2.85 21.71 -14.71
C LYS A 79 1.87 22.62 -13.97
N ALA A 80 0.66 22.83 -14.51
CA ALA A 80 -0.37 23.64 -13.87
C ALA A 80 -0.96 22.93 -12.64
N VAL A 81 -1.16 21.62 -12.71
CA VAL A 81 -1.67 20.80 -11.61
C VAL A 81 -0.68 20.78 -10.44
N LYS A 82 0.60 20.51 -10.71
CA LYS A 82 1.67 20.58 -9.68
C LYS A 82 1.84 21.99 -9.09
N LYS A 83 1.57 23.05 -9.86
CA LYS A 83 1.61 24.44 -9.37
C LYS A 83 0.45 24.74 -8.42
N LEU A 84 -0.75 24.23 -8.72
CA LEU A 84 -1.94 24.35 -7.88
C LEU A 84 -1.82 23.55 -6.58
N GLU A 85 -1.29 22.33 -6.64
CA GLU A 85 -1.02 21.51 -5.45
C GLU A 85 -0.04 22.21 -4.49
N ASN A 86 1.06 22.76 -5.01
CA ASN A 86 2.00 23.54 -4.22
C ASN A 86 1.40 24.85 -3.66
N GLN A 87 0.48 25.49 -4.36
CA GLN A 87 -0.24 26.67 -3.85
C GLN A 87 -1.26 26.30 -2.76
N SER A 88 -1.99 25.20 -2.94
CA SER A 88 -2.96 24.70 -1.96
C SER A 88 -2.27 24.28 -0.65
N LEU A 89 -1.13 23.59 -0.74
CA LEU A 89 -0.30 23.25 0.43
C LEU A 89 0.20 24.51 1.16
N ARG A 90 0.62 25.55 0.44
CA ARG A 90 1.04 26.84 1.05
C ARG A 90 -0.09 27.57 1.76
N MET A 91 -1.32 27.50 1.24
CA MET A 91 -2.49 28.08 1.88
C MET A 91 -2.96 27.27 3.09
N ALA A 92 -2.86 25.94 3.04
CA ALA A 92 -3.19 25.06 4.17
C ALA A 92 -2.19 25.20 5.33
N THR A 93 -0.93 25.55 5.07
CA THR A 93 0.10 25.75 6.10
C THR A 93 0.24 27.19 6.62
N GLY A 94 -0.65 28.11 6.23
CA GLY A 94 -0.73 29.43 6.88
C GLY A 94 0.57 30.23 6.91
N PHE A 95 1.34 30.28 5.81
CA PHE A 95 2.46 31.22 5.73
C PHE A 95 1.96 32.58 5.24
N SER A 96 1.56 33.40 6.21
CA SER A 96 1.47 34.85 6.06
C SER A 96 2.89 35.40 6.01
N ILE A 97 3.30 35.96 4.87
CA ILE A 97 4.46 36.85 4.80
C ILE A 97 3.92 38.20 4.36
N LYS A 98 4.14 39.18 5.24
CA LYS A 98 3.85 40.61 5.07
C LYS A 98 4.39 41.17 3.76
#